data_AF-A0A924P8B8-F1
#
_entry.id   AF-A0A924P8B8-F1
#
_cell.length_a   1.000
_cell.length_b   1.000
_cell.length_c   1.000
_cell.angle_alpha   90.00
_cell.angle_beta   90.00
_cell.angle_gamma   90.00
#
_symmetry.space_group_name_H-M   'P 1'
#
loop_
_entity.id
_entity.type
_entity.pdbx_description
1 polymer ?
#
loop_
_entity_poly.entity_id
_entity_poly.type
_entity_poly.pdbx_seq_one_letter_code
_entity_poly.pdbx_strand_id
1 'polypeptide(L)'
;MKKILSIVILVLLALSAGFVCVKYYSYVFAKTIRGQIVNVEKVNPNTTIVGSGVTQAQLYSFGVAIKDERGEIHTASSEDRQWAVATSGQCAEAKFFPYPPWELDKGGTYHGARLIRLYECGSAAHQNGQVPGAQPAQPVQDEAPKSAAPATH
;
A
#
# COMPACT_ATOMS: atom_id res chain seq x y z
N MET A 1 -43.36 8.84 -23.99
CA MET A 1 -42.95 9.04 -22.58
C MET A 1 -41.94 8.02 -22.08
N LYS A 2 -42.21 6.69 -22.12
CA LYS A 2 -41.24 5.66 -21.67
C LYS A 2 -39.84 5.74 -22.31
N LYS A 3 -39.74 6.00 -23.63
CA LYS A 3 -38.44 6.15 -24.32
C LYS A 3 -37.65 7.38 -23.86
N ILE A 4 -38.31 8.51 -23.64
CA ILE A 4 -37.67 9.73 -23.12
C ILE A 4 -37.18 9.50 -21.68
N LEU A 5 -38.00 8.86 -20.84
CA LEU A 5 -37.61 8.49 -19.48
C LEU A 5 -36.40 7.55 -19.47
N SER A 6 -36.36 6.52 -20.33
CA SER A 6 -35.19 5.65 -20.46
C SER A 6 -33.94 6.40 -20.90
N ILE A 7 -34.04 7.32 -21.87
CA ILE A 7 -32.89 8.11 -22.33
C ILE A 7 -32.37 8.99 -21.18
N VAL A 8 -33.26 9.66 -20.46
CA VAL A 8 -32.89 10.52 -19.31
C VAL A 8 -32.19 9.70 -18.22
N ILE A 9 -32.69 8.51 -17.89
CA ILE A 9 -32.06 7.62 -16.91
C ILE A 9 -30.67 7.17 -17.39
N LEU A 10 -30.52 6.83 -18.67
CA LEU A 10 -29.24 6.38 -19.24
C LEU A 10 -28.20 7.51 -19.22
N VAL A 11 -28.60 8.75 -19.53
CA VAL A 11 -27.74 9.92 -19.42
C VAL A 11 -27.32 10.18 -17.97
N LEU A 12 -28.26 10.10 -17.02
CA LEU A 12 -27.96 10.23 -15.58
C LEU A 12 -26.99 9.14 -15.08
N LEU A 13 -27.14 7.91 -15.57
CA LEU A 13 -26.22 6.82 -15.27
C LEU A 13 -24.83 7.06 -15.86
N ALA A 14 -24.75 7.52 -17.12
CA ALA A 14 -23.48 7.83 -17.75
C ALA A 14 -22.74 8.98 -17.03
N LEU A 15 -23.47 10.04 -16.64
CA LEU A 15 -22.90 11.16 -15.88
C LEU A 15 -22.43 10.75 -14.49
N SER A 16 -23.23 9.95 -13.78
CA SER A 16 -22.84 9.46 -12.45
C SER A 16 -21.65 8.50 -12.50
N ALA A 17 -21.61 7.58 -13.48
CA ALA A 17 -20.46 6.71 -13.71
C ALA A 17 -19.20 7.52 -14.06
N GLY A 18 -19.31 8.51 -14.95
CA GLY A 18 -18.20 9.41 -15.29
C GLY A 18 -17.67 10.15 -14.07
N PHE A 19 -18.56 10.69 -13.22
CA PHE A 19 -18.17 11.36 -11.98
C PHE A 19 -17.44 10.43 -11.00
N VAL A 20 -17.91 9.20 -10.85
CA VAL A 20 -17.26 8.18 -10.00
C VAL A 20 -15.88 7.83 -10.54
N CYS A 21 -15.73 7.63 -11.85
CA CYS A 21 -14.45 7.35 -12.48
C CYS A 21 -13.44 8.48 -12.27
N VAL A 22 -13.88 9.75 -12.36
CA VAL A 22 -13.02 10.90 -12.09
C VAL A 22 -12.60 10.93 -10.61
N LYS A 23 -13.55 10.75 -9.69
CA LYS A 23 -13.28 10.81 -8.25
C LYS A 23 -12.38 9.66 -7.75
N TYR A 24 -12.51 8.46 -8.31
CA TYR A 24 -11.80 7.26 -7.87
C TYR A 24 -10.75 6.77 -8.88
N TYR A 25 -10.30 7.63 -9.79
CA TYR A 25 -9.34 7.29 -10.83
C TYR A 25 -8.11 6.56 -10.29
N SER A 26 -7.49 7.11 -9.26
CA SER A 26 -6.30 6.55 -8.62
C SER A 26 -6.48 5.09 -8.21
N TYR A 27 -7.66 4.72 -7.71
CA TYR A 27 -7.97 3.37 -7.27
C TYR A 27 -8.29 2.43 -8.44
N VAL A 28 -9.02 2.92 -9.43
CA VAL A 28 -9.40 2.16 -10.63
C VAL A 28 -8.18 1.83 -11.48
N PHE A 29 -7.27 2.80 -11.64
CA PHE A 29 -6.08 2.69 -12.49
C PHE A 29 -4.80 2.42 -11.70
N ALA A 30 -4.92 1.98 -10.45
CA ALA A 30 -3.79 1.60 -9.65
C ALA A 30 -3.04 0.42 -10.28
N LYS A 31 -1.70 0.52 -10.31
CA LYS A 31 -0.82 -0.48 -10.91
C LYS A 31 -0.12 -1.29 -9.83
N THR A 32 -0.05 -2.61 -10.01
CA THR A 32 0.76 -3.47 -9.14
C THR A 32 2.17 -3.56 -9.71
N ILE A 33 3.16 -3.16 -8.92
CA ILE A 33 4.57 -3.16 -9.28
C ILE A 33 5.26 -4.20 -8.39
N ARG A 34 6.10 -5.02 -9.02
CA ARG A 34 6.88 -6.05 -8.36
C ARG A 34 8.34 -5.78 -8.66
N GLY A 35 9.20 -5.89 -7.66
CA GLY A 35 10.61 -5.64 -7.88
C GLY A 35 11.39 -5.47 -6.59
N GLN A 36 12.66 -5.13 -6.75
CA GLN A 36 13.55 -4.90 -5.63
C GLN A 36 13.37 -3.49 -5.08
N ILE A 37 13.25 -3.39 -3.76
CA ILE A 37 13.28 -2.12 -3.05
C ILE A 37 14.68 -1.53 -3.16
N VAL A 38 14.80 -0.39 -3.84
CA VAL A 38 16.05 0.35 -3.96
C VAL A 38 16.24 1.23 -2.74
N ASN A 39 15.17 1.92 -2.31
CA ASN A 39 15.21 2.82 -1.17
C ASN A 39 13.82 2.94 -0.54
N VAL A 40 13.80 3.04 0.79
CA VAL A 40 12.64 3.44 1.59
C VAL A 40 13.14 4.50 2.57
N GLU A 41 12.70 5.73 2.36
CA GLU A 41 13.12 6.86 3.18
C GLU A 41 11.91 7.47 3.88
N LYS A 42 12.03 7.75 5.17
CA LYS A 42 11.00 8.49 5.90
C LYS A 42 11.09 9.96 5.51
N VAL A 43 10.00 10.54 5.02
CA VAL A 43 9.97 11.93 4.52
C VAL A 43 10.23 12.95 5.64
N ASN A 44 9.90 12.61 6.89
CA ASN A 44 10.20 13.41 8.08
C ASN A 44 10.96 12.58 9.14
N PRO A 45 12.29 12.45 9.05
CA PRO A 45 13.07 11.71 10.02
C PRO A 45 13.27 12.46 11.36
N ASN A 46 13.15 13.80 11.37
CA ASN A 46 13.55 14.67 12.48
C ASN A 46 12.39 15.28 13.29
N THR A 47 11.42 14.49 13.75
CA THR A 47 10.34 15.00 14.62
C THR A 47 10.71 15.04 16.12
N THR A 48 11.98 14.88 16.48
CA THR A 48 12.43 14.79 17.89
C THR A 48 12.39 16.13 18.64
N ILE A 49 12.24 17.28 17.97
CA ILE A 49 12.21 18.60 18.64
C ILE A 49 11.22 19.55 17.97
N VAL A 50 9.90 19.31 18.03
CA VAL A 50 8.93 20.42 17.99
C VAL A 50 7.67 20.01 18.76
N GLY A 51 7.43 20.67 19.90
CA GLY A 51 6.24 20.51 20.74
C GLY A 51 4.95 21.06 20.15
N SER A 52 4.70 20.89 18.85
CA SER A 52 3.43 21.23 18.22
C SER A 52 3.02 20.19 17.17
N GLY A 53 2.03 19.38 17.54
CA GLY A 53 0.99 18.85 16.64
C GLY A 53 1.42 18.19 15.32
N VAL A 54 2.46 17.34 15.30
CA VAL A 54 2.71 16.48 14.13
C VAL A 54 1.53 15.53 13.96
N THR A 55 0.88 15.59 12.81
CA THR A 55 -0.25 14.69 12.52
C THR A 55 0.26 13.27 12.30
N GLN A 56 -0.57 12.27 12.63
CA GLN A 56 -0.20 10.87 12.45
C GLN A 56 0.19 10.55 11.00
N ALA A 57 -0.44 11.20 10.01
CA ALA A 57 -0.13 11.03 8.59
C ALA A 57 1.32 11.44 8.24
N GLN A 58 1.79 12.57 8.79
CA GLN A 58 3.16 13.05 8.58
C GLN A 58 4.21 12.15 9.24
N LEU A 59 3.84 11.48 10.34
CA LEU A 59 4.74 10.58 11.06
C LEU A 59 5.00 9.27 10.29
N TYR A 60 4.10 8.88 9.39
CA TYR A 60 4.20 7.64 8.60
C TYR A 60 4.29 7.91 7.10
N SER A 61 4.82 9.08 6.72
CA SER A 61 5.12 9.40 5.33
C SER A 61 6.47 8.81 4.92
N PHE A 62 6.46 7.92 3.93
CA PHE A 62 7.63 7.27 3.35
C PHE A 62 7.73 7.58 1.85
N GLY A 63 8.92 7.86 1.36
CA GLY A 63 9.26 7.80 -0.06
C GLY A 63 9.78 6.40 -0.37
N VAL A 64 9.17 5.74 -1.36
CA VAL A 64 9.54 4.39 -1.76
C VAL A 64 10.02 4.37 -3.19
N ALA A 65 11.08 3.61 -3.46
CA ALA A 65 11.63 3.39 -4.78
C ALA A 65 11.77 1.88 -5.03
N ILE A 66 11.06 1.36 -6.04
CA ILE A 66 11.10 -0.04 -6.44
C ILE A 66 11.61 -0.15 -7.87
N LYS A 67 12.63 -0.99 -8.06
CA LYS A 67 13.17 -1.32 -9.37
C LYS A 67 12.49 -2.59 -9.90
N ASP A 68 11.77 -2.44 -11.00
CA ASP A 68 11.11 -3.55 -11.72
C ASP A 68 12.15 -4.43 -12.44
N GLU A 69 11.72 -5.60 -12.90
CA GLU A 69 12.51 -6.56 -13.67
C GLU A 69 13.08 -5.96 -14.96
N ARG A 70 12.40 -4.95 -15.51
CA ARG A 70 12.84 -4.17 -16.68
C ARG A 70 13.96 -3.19 -16.37
N GLY A 71 14.30 -3.01 -15.10
CA GLY A 71 15.28 -2.03 -14.63
C GLY A 71 14.74 -0.61 -14.46
N GLU A 72 13.44 -0.38 -14.69
CA GLU A 72 12.78 0.90 -14.41
C GLU A 72 12.58 1.08 -12.90
N ILE A 73 12.85 2.29 -12.40
CA ILE A 73 12.66 2.63 -10.99
C ILE A 73 11.36 3.42 -10.86
N HIS A 74 10.39 2.82 -10.17
CA HIS A 74 9.13 3.46 -9.85
C HIS A 74 9.20 4.08 -8.46
N THR A 75 8.84 5.35 -8.36
CA THR A 75 8.84 6.10 -7.11
C THR A 75 7.44 6.56 -6.73
N ALA A 76 7.16 6.56 -5.43
CA ALA A 76 5.90 7.07 -4.88
C ALA A 76 6.09 7.52 -3.43
N SER A 77 5.22 8.43 -3.00
CA SER A 77 4.98 8.65 -1.57
C SER A 77 4.02 7.60 -1.02
N SER A 78 4.14 7.27 0.26
CA SER A 78 3.23 6.38 0.97
C SER A 78 3.00 6.89 2.39
N GLU A 79 1.78 6.76 2.89
CA GLU A 79 1.44 7.03 4.29
C GLU A 79 1.18 5.72 5.07
N ASP A 80 1.78 4.61 4.63
CA ASP A 80 1.55 3.28 5.20
C ASP A 80 2.68 2.86 6.15
N ARG A 81 2.31 2.51 7.38
CA ARG A 81 3.22 2.01 8.42
C ARG A 81 3.94 0.73 8.03
N GLN A 82 3.38 -0.06 7.12
CA GLN A 82 3.98 -1.31 6.66
C GLN A 82 5.32 -1.07 5.96
N TRP A 83 5.56 0.11 5.39
CA TRP A 83 6.86 0.45 4.81
C TRP A 83 7.97 0.63 5.85
N ALA A 84 7.63 0.86 7.12
CA ALA A 84 8.61 1.05 8.18
C ALA A 84 9.49 -0.19 8.43
N VAL A 85 9.00 -1.38 8.08
CA VAL A 85 9.74 -2.65 8.25
C VAL A 85 10.43 -3.11 6.98
N ALA A 86 10.16 -2.45 5.85
CA ALA A 86 10.72 -2.81 4.56
C ALA A 86 12.16 -2.29 4.45
N THR A 87 13.09 -3.13 4.02
CA THR A 87 14.49 -2.76 3.86
C THR A 87 14.93 -2.76 2.41
N SER A 88 15.87 -1.88 2.07
CA SER A 88 16.49 -1.89 0.74
C SER A 88 17.16 -3.23 0.47
N GLY A 89 17.01 -3.72 -0.76
CA GLY A 89 17.51 -5.02 -1.20
C GLY A 89 16.48 -6.15 -1.14
N GLN A 90 15.41 -6.02 -0.36
CA GLN A 90 14.28 -6.96 -0.38
C GLN A 90 13.42 -6.75 -1.62
N CYS A 91 12.63 -7.77 -1.98
CA CYS A 91 11.66 -7.66 -3.05
C CYS A 91 10.27 -7.39 -2.47
N ALA A 92 9.50 -6.56 -3.15
CA ALA A 92 8.16 -6.18 -2.74
C ALA A 92 7.18 -6.27 -3.90
N GLU A 93 5.94 -6.56 -3.54
CA GLU A 93 4.78 -6.36 -4.40
C GLU A 93 3.97 -5.22 -3.79
N ALA A 94 3.82 -4.13 -4.54
CA ALA A 94 3.16 -2.93 -4.05
C ALA A 94 2.19 -2.36 -5.09
N LYS A 95 1.10 -1.77 -4.61
CA LYS A 95 0.10 -1.10 -5.44
C LYS A 95 0.37 0.39 -5.48
N PHE A 96 0.67 0.91 -6.65
CA PHE A 96 0.96 2.31 -6.92
C PHE A 96 -0.30 3.01 -7.45
N PHE A 97 -0.64 4.14 -6.85
CA PHE A 97 -1.83 4.93 -7.14
C PHE A 97 -1.44 6.15 -7.98
N PRO A 98 -1.72 6.15 -9.30
CA PRO A 98 -1.28 7.23 -10.17
C PRO A 98 -2.08 8.50 -9.90
N TYR A 99 -1.44 9.65 -10.06
CA TYR A 99 -2.18 10.89 -10.19
C TYR A 99 -3.08 10.85 -11.42
N PRO A 100 -4.25 11.49 -11.35
CA PRO A 100 -5.14 11.53 -12.49
C PRO A 100 -4.57 12.42 -13.61
N PRO A 101 -4.91 12.14 -14.88
CA PRO A 101 -4.32 12.82 -16.03
C PRO A 101 -4.72 14.29 -16.17
N TRP A 102 -5.73 14.76 -15.43
CA TRP A 102 -6.10 16.19 -15.39
C TRP A 102 -5.22 17.02 -14.44
N GLU A 103 -4.43 16.39 -13.56
CA GLU A 103 -3.39 17.06 -12.76
C GLU A 103 -2.08 17.08 -13.54
N LEU A 104 -1.99 18.01 -14.50
CA LEU A 104 -0.91 18.07 -15.48
C LEU A 104 0.47 18.27 -14.85
N ASP A 105 0.56 18.91 -13.69
CA ASP A 105 1.80 19.13 -12.94
C ASP A 105 2.32 17.86 -12.25
N LYS A 106 1.46 16.85 -12.07
CA LYS A 106 1.77 15.54 -11.46
C LYS A 106 1.66 14.38 -12.45
N GLY A 107 1.53 14.68 -13.75
CA GLY A 107 1.42 13.69 -14.81
C GLY A 107 2.56 12.66 -14.75
N GLY A 108 2.20 11.37 -14.76
CA GLY A 108 3.16 10.27 -14.72
C GLY A 108 3.76 9.96 -13.34
N THR A 109 3.31 10.62 -12.28
CA THR A 109 3.77 10.36 -10.90
C THR A 109 2.71 9.60 -10.09
N TYR A 110 3.10 9.14 -8.89
CA TYR A 110 2.26 8.37 -7.97
C TYR A 110 2.19 9.07 -6.61
N HIS A 111 0.98 9.27 -6.06
CA HIS A 111 0.80 9.86 -4.72
C HIS A 111 0.78 8.83 -3.60
N GLY A 112 0.67 7.55 -3.95
CA GLY A 112 0.48 6.47 -3.00
C GLY A 112 1.17 5.20 -3.47
N ALA A 113 1.85 4.52 -2.55
CA ALA A 113 2.23 3.12 -2.69
C ALA A 113 1.79 2.32 -1.47
N ARG A 114 1.03 1.25 -1.70
CA ARG A 114 0.61 0.33 -0.64
C ARG A 114 1.37 -0.97 -0.76
N LEU A 115 2.07 -1.37 0.31
CA LEU A 115 2.73 -2.66 0.37
C LEU A 115 1.67 -3.77 0.39
N ILE A 116 1.78 -4.73 -0.53
CA ILE A 116 0.93 -5.93 -0.55
C ILE A 116 1.71 -7.08 0.07
N ARG A 117 2.97 -7.25 -0.35
CA ARG A 117 3.87 -8.32 0.12
C ARG A 117 5.31 -7.86 0.15
N LEU A 118 6.08 -8.44 1.06
CA LEU A 118 7.51 -8.30 1.21
C LEU A 118 8.13 -9.69 1.24
N TYR A 119 9.21 -9.90 0.50
CA TYR A 119 9.85 -11.21 0.36
C TYR A 119 11.32 -11.06 -0.03
N GLU A 120 12.09 -12.14 0.15
CA GLU A 120 13.49 -12.19 -0.30
C GLU A 120 13.55 -12.36 -1.82
N CYS A 121 14.39 -11.54 -2.45
CA CYS A 121 14.63 -11.65 -3.89
C CYS A 121 15.23 -13.02 -4.22
N GLY A 122 14.63 -13.73 -5.19
CA GLY A 122 15.07 -15.07 -5.61
C GLY A 122 14.45 -16.23 -4.83
N SER A 123 13.57 -15.97 -3.86
CA SER A 123 12.82 -17.04 -3.19
C SER A 123 11.86 -17.76 -4.16
N ALA A 124 11.94 -19.10 -4.20
CA ALA A 124 11.17 -19.95 -5.12
C ALA A 124 9.63 -19.78 -4.99
N ALA A 125 9.16 -19.25 -3.87
CA ALA A 125 7.74 -18.98 -3.61
C ALA A 125 7.13 -17.94 -4.58
N HIS A 126 7.94 -17.07 -5.21
CA HIS A 126 7.43 -15.99 -6.05
C HIS A 126 7.50 -16.22 -7.56
N GLN A 127 8.18 -17.29 -8.02
CA GLN A 127 8.30 -17.58 -9.46
C GLN A 127 7.02 -18.14 -10.10
N ASN A 128 6.02 -18.54 -9.30
CA ASN A 128 4.86 -19.29 -9.82
C ASN A 128 3.50 -18.60 -9.63
N GLY A 129 3.43 -17.34 -9.20
CA GLY A 129 2.16 -16.60 -9.04
C GLY A 129 1.14 -17.23 -8.07
N GLN A 130 1.51 -18.31 -7.39
CA GLN A 130 0.66 -19.07 -6.50
C GLN A 130 0.86 -18.53 -5.08
N VAL A 131 -0.12 -17.76 -4.62
CA VAL A 131 -0.22 -17.35 -3.22
C VAL A 131 -0.24 -18.62 -2.36
N PRO A 132 0.74 -18.88 -1.48
CA PRO A 132 0.56 -19.89 -0.45
C PRO A 132 -0.63 -19.42 0.39
N GLY A 133 -1.71 -20.19 0.35
CA GLY A 133 -2.95 -19.85 1.05
C GLY A 133 -2.63 -19.44 2.48
N ALA A 134 -3.23 -18.33 2.92
CA ALA A 134 -3.18 -17.89 4.30
C ALA A 134 -3.52 -19.08 5.19
N GLN A 135 -2.52 -19.63 5.89
CA GLN A 135 -2.78 -20.58 6.96
C GLN A 135 -3.59 -19.82 8.01
N PRO A 136 -4.82 -20.24 8.32
CA PRO A 136 -5.60 -19.61 9.37
C PRO A 136 -4.76 -19.67 10.65
N ALA A 137 -4.62 -18.52 11.30
CA ALA A 137 -3.90 -18.37 12.55
C ALA A 137 -4.35 -19.47 13.51
N GLN A 138 -3.42 -20.34 13.91
CA GLN A 138 -3.73 -21.31 14.95
C GLN A 138 -4.00 -20.53 16.25
N PRO A 139 -5.08 -20.85 16.98
CA PRO A 139 -5.36 -20.20 18.25
C PRO A 139 -4.19 -20.46 19.19
N VAL A 140 -3.63 -19.37 19.71
CA VAL A 140 -2.61 -19.37 20.77
C VAL A 140 -3.20 -20.18 21.93
N GLN A 141 -2.61 -21.33 22.22
CA GLN A 141 -2.93 -22.07 23.44
C GLN A 141 -2.27 -21.31 24.59
N ASP A 142 -3.10 -20.69 25.44
CA ASP A 142 -2.67 -20.10 26.69
C ASP A 142 -2.05 -21.19 27.57
N GLU A 143 -0.72 -21.27 27.58
CA GLU A 143 0.01 -22.10 28.54
C GLU A 143 -0.04 -21.37 29.90
N ALA A 144 -0.91 -21.86 30.78
CA ALA A 144 -1.10 -21.33 32.12
C ALA A 144 0.22 -21.36 32.92
N PRO A 145 0.55 -20.30 33.69
CA PRO A 145 1.74 -20.29 34.52
C PRO A 145 1.65 -21.34 35.63
N LYS A 146 2.58 -22.30 35.63
CA LYS A 146 2.81 -23.23 36.75
C LYS A 146 3.15 -22.42 38.00
N SER A 147 2.20 -22.39 38.92
CA SER A 147 2.33 -21.85 40.28
C SER A 147 3.52 -22.49 41.00
N ALA A 148 4.43 -21.65 41.50
CA ALA A 148 5.57 -22.05 42.32
C ALA A 148 5.11 -22.45 43.73
N ALA A 149 5.60 -23.58 44.23
CA ALA A 149 5.39 -24.03 45.60
C ALA A 149 6.15 -23.14 46.62
N PRO A 150 5.61 -22.94 47.83
CA PRO A 150 6.31 -22.22 48.90
C PRO A 150 7.30 -23.15 49.63
N ALA A 151 8.51 -22.66 49.87
CA ALA A 151 9.49 -23.28 50.73
C ALA A 151 9.11 -23.09 52.21
N THR A 152 8.99 -24.18 52.95
CA THR A 152 8.90 -24.19 54.43
C THR A 152 10.28 -24.07 55.05
N HIS A 153 10.35 -23.26 56.11
CA HIS A 153 11.47 -23.09 57.05
C HIS A 153 11.75 -24.34 57.88
#